data_AF-A0AAE0SNU2-F1
#
_entry.id   AF-A0AAE0SNU2-F1
#
_cell.length_a   1.000
_cell.length_b   1.000
_cell.length_c   1.000
_cell.angle_alpha   90.00
_cell.angle_beta   90.00
_cell.angle_gamma   90.00
#
_symmetry.space_group_name_H-M   'P 1'
#
loop_
_entity.id
_entity.type
_entity.pdbx_description
1 polymer ?
#
loop_
_entity_poly.entity_id
_entity_poly.type
_entity_poly.pdbx_seq_one_letter_code
_entity_poly.pdbx_strand_id
1 'polypeptide(L)'
;MVAKRNILVSSLKCFVLLSAVQRPSEAEYTSGSASNDVNSAITSSPLPTSAEISSNSVMGNTTEGPVSTSLKPTQITVTPDDSYRAQCPDNASCSNLGGQCLSCDFSYNCTYGTYQTTNCTVKPNITCIGDRMFIRHYECRYCYQLNPKFHNCQPSTNCIAKTAPRQRYQSKCTTKEEILCLGSRVFYKNLLCNWTSGYKWSTALILSITLGGFGVDRFYLGLWKEGIGKLFSFGGLGVWTLVDVILIATGYVGPYDSSLYIYPW
;
A
#
# COMPACT_ATOMS: atom_id res chain seq x y z
N MET A 1 -4.62 43.35 24.00
CA MET A 1 -5.68 42.89 23.07
C MET A 1 -5.88 41.36 23.07
N VAL A 2 -5.66 40.66 24.19
CA VAL A 2 -5.85 39.20 24.31
C VAL A 2 -7.12 38.84 25.08
N ALA A 3 -7.57 39.71 26.00
CA ALA A 3 -8.79 39.49 26.79
C ALA A 3 -10.11 39.58 25.97
N LYS A 4 -10.17 40.44 24.94
CA LYS A 4 -11.35 40.55 24.06
C LYS A 4 -11.50 39.38 23.05
N ARG A 5 -10.43 38.62 22.77
CA ARG A 5 -10.50 37.38 21.95
C ARG A 5 -11.16 36.23 22.70
N ASN A 6 -11.01 36.16 24.02
CA ASN A 6 -11.58 35.08 24.83
C ASN A 6 -13.11 35.19 25.00
N ILE A 7 -13.66 36.39 25.03
CA ILE A 7 -15.11 36.59 25.22
C ILE A 7 -15.87 36.20 23.95
N LEU A 8 -15.39 36.59 22.76
CA LEU A 8 -16.01 36.20 21.49
C LEU A 8 -15.94 34.68 21.28
N VAL A 9 -14.81 34.06 21.63
CA VAL A 9 -14.61 32.60 21.54
C VAL A 9 -15.42 31.84 22.59
N SER A 10 -15.62 32.41 23.78
CA SER A 10 -16.47 31.81 24.83
C SER A 10 -17.96 31.89 24.47
N SER A 11 -18.41 33.01 23.88
CA SER A 11 -19.79 33.15 23.41
C SER A 11 -20.09 32.27 22.19
N LEU A 12 -19.13 32.11 21.25
CA LEU A 12 -19.26 31.15 20.15
C LEU A 12 -19.24 29.71 20.66
N LYS A 13 -18.41 29.38 21.67
CA LYS A 13 -18.46 28.08 22.36
C LYS A 13 -19.82 27.84 22.99
N CYS A 14 -20.43 28.84 23.63
CA CYS A 14 -21.74 28.69 24.26
C CYS A 14 -22.87 28.49 23.23
N PHE A 15 -22.85 29.23 22.11
CA PHE A 15 -23.85 29.07 21.05
C PHE A 15 -23.71 27.73 20.29
N VAL A 16 -22.47 27.29 20.05
CA VAL A 16 -22.18 25.98 19.44
C VAL A 16 -22.48 24.85 20.43
N LEU A 17 -22.22 25.01 21.74
CA LEU A 17 -22.56 24.00 22.75
C LEU A 17 -24.07 23.85 22.96
N LEU A 18 -24.85 24.93 22.87
CA LEU A 18 -26.33 24.83 22.90
C LEU A 18 -26.91 24.17 21.63
N SER A 19 -26.19 24.22 20.51
CA SER A 19 -26.58 23.52 19.27
C SER A 19 -26.01 22.10 19.18
N ALA A 20 -25.00 21.78 19.99
CA ALA A 20 -24.29 20.50 20.00
C ALA A 20 -24.86 19.55 21.07
N VAL A 21 -26.18 19.40 21.11
CA VAL A 21 -26.75 18.13 21.57
C VAL A 21 -26.27 17.07 20.57
N GLN A 22 -25.51 16.11 21.09
CA GLN A 22 -24.82 15.02 20.40
C GLN A 22 -23.46 15.35 19.74
N ARG A 23 -22.44 15.65 20.56
CA ARG A 23 -21.26 14.75 20.49
C ARG A 23 -21.68 13.44 21.14
N PRO A 24 -21.83 12.32 20.42
CA PRO A 24 -21.61 11.04 21.07
C PRO A 24 -20.11 11.00 21.41
N SER A 25 -19.81 11.13 22.70
CA SER A 25 -18.71 10.38 23.30
C SER A 25 -18.91 8.90 22.95
N GLU A 26 -17.81 8.25 22.57
CA GLU A 26 -17.67 6.80 22.47
C GLU A 26 -18.59 6.10 21.45
N ALA A 27 -18.11 6.02 20.21
CA ALA A 27 -18.07 4.71 19.57
C ALA A 27 -16.60 4.30 19.50
N GLU A 28 -16.22 3.54 20.51
CA GLU A 28 -15.17 2.54 20.44
C GLU A 28 -15.45 1.65 19.22
N TYR A 29 -14.97 2.06 18.04
CA TYR A 29 -14.78 1.10 16.95
C TYR A 29 -13.48 0.39 17.29
N THR A 30 -13.63 -0.63 18.12
CA THR A 30 -12.75 -1.79 18.13
C THR A 30 -12.42 -2.08 16.67
N SER A 31 -11.17 -1.83 16.29
CA SER A 31 -10.60 -2.43 15.10
C SER A 31 -10.58 -3.94 15.36
N GLY A 32 -11.71 -4.59 15.11
CA GLY A 32 -11.78 -6.00 14.78
C GLY A 32 -11.07 -6.17 13.45
N SER A 33 -9.74 -6.17 13.50
CA SER A 33 -9.00 -7.06 12.61
C SER A 33 -9.45 -8.46 12.98
N ALA A 34 -10.40 -8.98 12.21
CA ALA A 34 -10.58 -10.42 12.10
C ALA A 34 -9.28 -10.98 11.52
N SER A 35 -8.31 -11.23 12.40
CA SER A 35 -7.38 -12.33 12.24
C SER A 35 -8.22 -13.58 12.27
N ASN A 36 -8.44 -14.19 11.10
CA ASN A 36 -8.83 -15.58 11.04
C ASN A 36 -7.58 -16.40 11.41
N ASP A 37 -7.31 -16.49 12.71
CA ASP A 37 -6.52 -17.56 13.28
C ASP A 37 -7.48 -18.70 13.62
N VAL A 38 -7.63 -19.65 12.71
CA VAL A 38 -8.09 -20.98 13.06
C VAL A 38 -6.88 -21.73 13.61
N ASN A 39 -6.96 -22.04 14.89
CA ASN A 39 -5.90 -22.68 15.65
C ASN A 39 -6.05 -24.21 15.64
N SER A 40 -4.91 -24.86 15.84
CA SER A 40 -4.69 -26.24 16.35
C SER A 40 -4.54 -27.32 15.27
N ALA A 41 -3.52 -28.19 15.27
CA ALA A 41 -2.68 -28.60 16.38
C ALA A 41 -1.41 -29.37 15.90
N ILE A 42 -0.32 -29.24 16.68
CA ILE A 42 0.70 -30.27 17.04
C ILE A 42 1.54 -30.81 15.85
N THR A 43 2.86 -30.55 15.76
CA THR A 43 3.91 -31.25 16.52
C THR A 43 5.29 -30.62 16.24
N SER A 44 6.13 -30.58 17.28
CA SER A 44 7.55 -30.26 17.29
C SER A 44 8.41 -31.05 16.29
N SER A 45 9.40 -30.40 15.67
CA SER A 45 10.54 -31.08 15.03
C SER A 45 11.87 -30.46 15.49
N PRO A 46 12.86 -31.27 15.90
CA PRO A 46 14.27 -30.88 15.99
C PRO A 46 15.05 -31.26 14.71
N LEU A 47 16.19 -30.61 14.53
CA LEU A 47 17.22 -30.83 13.49
C LEU A 47 18.18 -32.00 13.90
N PRO A 48 19.22 -32.37 13.10
CA PRO A 48 19.28 -33.54 12.23
C PRO A 48 20.26 -34.64 12.73
N THR A 49 20.16 -35.87 12.20
CA THR A 49 21.29 -36.82 12.22
C THR A 49 21.32 -37.71 10.98
N SER A 50 22.54 -38.11 10.65
CA SER A 50 23.14 -38.74 9.46
C SER A 50 22.79 -40.21 9.18
N ALA A 51 23.35 -40.71 8.06
CA ALA A 51 23.45 -42.10 7.54
C ALA A 51 22.26 -42.58 6.68
N GLU A 52 22.35 -43.47 5.69
CA GLU A 52 23.33 -43.92 4.68
C GLU A 52 22.60 -45.01 3.85
N ILE A 53 22.84 -45.07 2.52
CA ILE A 53 23.02 -46.29 1.70
C ILE A 53 21.82 -47.21 1.29
N SER A 54 21.90 -47.59 -0.01
CA SER A 54 21.37 -48.77 -0.75
C SER A 54 19.94 -48.70 -1.32
N SER A 55 19.79 -48.53 -2.64
CA SER A 55 19.99 -49.52 -3.73
C SER A 55 18.91 -50.60 -3.78
N ASN A 56 18.09 -50.59 -4.85
CA ASN A 56 17.84 -51.79 -5.65
C ASN A 56 17.14 -51.45 -6.99
N SER A 57 17.76 -51.97 -8.04
CA SER A 57 17.34 -52.09 -9.43
C SER A 57 16.29 -53.19 -9.63
N VAL A 58 15.36 -53.06 -10.60
CA VAL A 58 14.92 -54.14 -11.52
C VAL A 58 14.40 -53.51 -12.82
N MET A 59 14.60 -54.24 -13.92
CA MET A 59 14.58 -53.86 -15.33
C MET A 59 13.52 -54.65 -16.14
N GLY A 60 13.07 -54.10 -17.28
CA GLY A 60 12.46 -54.80 -18.43
C GLY A 60 11.01 -54.40 -18.75
N ASN A 61 10.49 -54.44 -19.99
CA ASN A 61 11.03 -54.44 -21.35
C ASN A 61 9.84 -54.27 -22.35
N THR A 62 10.05 -53.59 -23.50
CA THR A 62 9.43 -53.75 -24.86
C THR A 62 7.92 -53.53 -25.19
N THR A 63 7.69 -52.52 -26.06
CA THR A 63 6.95 -52.42 -27.37
C THR A 63 5.49 -52.89 -27.60
N GLU A 64 4.66 -51.94 -28.11
CA GLU A 64 3.81 -51.92 -29.36
C GLU A 64 2.52 -51.08 -29.17
N GLY A 65 2.16 -50.21 -30.14
CA GLY A 65 0.90 -49.42 -30.15
C GLY A 65 -0.23 -50.13 -30.92
N PRO A 66 -1.30 -49.45 -31.42
CA PRO A 66 -1.85 -48.11 -31.14
C PRO A 66 -3.39 -48.12 -30.89
N VAL A 67 -3.96 -47.26 -30.03
CA VAL A 67 -5.40 -46.89 -30.09
C VAL A 67 -5.62 -45.46 -29.57
N SER A 68 -6.28 -44.65 -30.40
CA SER A 68 -6.73 -43.29 -30.14
C SER A 68 -7.88 -43.22 -29.13
N THR A 69 -7.82 -42.34 -28.13
CA THR A 69 -9.04 -41.72 -27.55
C THR A 69 -8.75 -40.36 -26.92
N SER A 70 -9.32 -39.33 -27.55
CA SER A 70 -9.90 -38.07 -27.02
C SER A 70 -9.35 -37.41 -25.74
N LEU A 71 -8.71 -36.24 -25.96
CA LEU A 71 -8.75 -34.99 -25.19
C LEU A 71 -9.15 -35.05 -23.69
N LYS A 72 -8.16 -34.77 -22.82
CA LYS A 72 -8.37 -34.08 -21.54
C LYS A 72 -7.36 -32.92 -21.48
N PRO A 73 -7.76 -31.68 -21.15
CA PRO A 73 -6.82 -30.56 -21.11
C PRO A 73 -5.75 -30.89 -20.08
N THR A 74 -4.50 -30.94 -20.53
CA THR A 74 -3.35 -31.10 -19.64
C THR A 74 -3.30 -29.86 -18.76
N GLN A 75 -3.72 -30.01 -17.51
CA GLN A 75 -3.46 -28.99 -16.50
C GLN A 75 -1.95 -28.86 -16.39
N ILE A 76 -1.46 -27.69 -16.77
CA ILE A 76 -0.10 -27.25 -16.46
C ILE A 76 -0.03 -27.25 -14.93
N THR A 77 0.62 -28.26 -14.36
CA THR A 77 1.00 -28.25 -12.95
C THR A 77 2.05 -27.16 -12.80
N VAL A 78 1.59 -25.95 -12.50
CA VAL A 78 2.44 -24.81 -12.18
C VAL A 78 3.19 -25.18 -10.91
N THR A 79 4.46 -25.53 -11.06
CA THR A 79 5.39 -25.55 -9.93
C THR A 79 5.45 -24.13 -9.34
N PRO A 80 5.77 -23.94 -8.05
CA PRO A 80 5.84 -22.61 -7.41
C PRO A 80 6.86 -21.64 -8.06
N ASP A 81 7.59 -22.10 -9.07
CA ASP A 81 8.81 -21.51 -9.64
C ASP A 81 8.61 -20.93 -11.05
N ASP A 82 7.37 -20.61 -11.48
CA ASP A 82 7.13 -20.00 -12.81
C ASP A 82 6.50 -18.59 -12.71
N SER A 83 6.43 -18.04 -11.50
CA SER A 83 5.80 -16.73 -11.24
C SER A 83 6.56 -15.52 -11.79
N TYR A 84 7.84 -15.68 -12.12
CA TYR A 84 8.72 -14.62 -12.67
C TYR A 84 8.65 -14.51 -14.20
N ARG A 85 8.07 -15.50 -14.88
CA ARG A 85 8.05 -15.56 -16.36
C ARG A 85 7.24 -14.43 -16.97
N ALA A 86 6.14 -14.04 -16.31
CA ALA A 86 5.25 -12.99 -16.78
C ALA A 86 5.87 -11.58 -16.76
N GLN A 87 6.99 -11.38 -16.06
CA GLN A 87 7.66 -10.07 -15.91
C GLN A 87 9.01 -9.99 -16.64
N CYS A 88 9.34 -10.99 -17.46
CA CYS A 88 10.56 -11.02 -18.23
C CYS A 88 10.23 -10.83 -19.72
N PRO A 89 10.91 -9.91 -20.44
CA PRO A 89 10.68 -9.71 -21.86
C PRO A 89 11.28 -10.87 -22.67
N ASP A 90 10.50 -11.41 -23.59
CA ASP A 90 10.99 -12.41 -24.55
C ASP A 90 11.82 -11.73 -25.64
N ASN A 91 12.91 -12.39 -26.08
CA ASN A 91 13.73 -11.98 -27.21
C ASN A 91 14.60 -10.71 -26.99
N ALA A 92 14.77 -10.25 -25.75
CA ALA A 92 15.75 -9.23 -25.38
C ALA A 92 17.18 -9.80 -25.33
N SER A 93 18.20 -8.92 -25.37
CA SER A 93 19.59 -9.33 -25.17
C SER A 93 19.79 -9.84 -23.73
N CYS A 94 20.38 -11.03 -23.57
CA CYS A 94 20.57 -11.68 -22.27
C CYS A 94 21.25 -10.75 -21.24
N SER A 95 22.21 -9.93 -21.69
CA SER A 95 22.97 -9.00 -20.86
C SER A 95 22.19 -7.78 -20.37
N ASN A 96 21.02 -7.47 -20.95
CA ASN A 96 20.17 -6.33 -20.58
C ASN A 96 18.92 -6.75 -19.78
N LEU A 97 18.80 -8.02 -19.41
CA LEU A 97 17.67 -8.50 -18.62
C LEU A 97 17.65 -7.85 -17.22
N GLY A 98 16.44 -7.64 -16.69
CA GLY A 98 16.25 -7.15 -15.33
C GLY A 98 16.70 -8.16 -14.27
N GLY A 99 17.07 -7.67 -13.08
CA GLY A 99 17.52 -8.54 -11.99
C GLY A 99 16.47 -9.54 -11.47
N GLN A 100 15.18 -9.42 -11.85
CA GLN A 100 14.14 -10.43 -11.56
C GLN A 100 14.30 -11.70 -12.40
N CYS A 101 14.89 -11.59 -13.59
CA CYS A 101 15.11 -12.65 -14.57
C CYS A 101 16.49 -13.32 -14.44
N LEU A 102 17.34 -12.79 -13.55
CA LEU A 102 18.72 -13.23 -13.35
C LEU A 102 18.89 -13.91 -12.00
N SER A 103 19.78 -14.88 -11.95
CA SER A 103 20.34 -15.48 -10.74
C SER A 103 21.81 -15.09 -10.66
N CYS A 104 22.20 -14.36 -9.62
CA CYS A 104 23.57 -13.85 -9.48
C CYS A 104 24.18 -14.32 -8.18
N ASP A 105 25.49 -14.60 -8.21
CA ASP A 105 26.24 -15.07 -7.05
C ASP A 105 26.88 -13.91 -6.27
N PHE A 106 26.11 -13.32 -5.36
CA PHE A 106 26.55 -12.16 -4.59
C PHE A 106 27.52 -12.53 -3.48
N SER A 107 28.60 -11.75 -3.35
CA SER A 107 29.45 -11.78 -2.17
C SER A 107 28.80 -10.98 -1.03
N TYR A 108 28.62 -11.61 0.12
CA TYR A 108 28.08 -10.99 1.34
C TYR A 108 29.16 -10.34 2.22
N ASN A 109 30.44 -10.61 1.96
CA ASN A 109 31.58 -10.12 2.74
C ASN A 109 32.15 -8.78 2.21
N CYS A 110 31.33 -8.00 1.50
CA CYS A 110 31.74 -6.72 0.96
C CYS A 110 31.45 -5.56 1.93
N THR A 111 32.23 -4.49 1.81
CA THR A 111 31.98 -3.25 2.55
C THR A 111 30.75 -2.53 1.99
N TYR A 112 29.80 -2.17 2.86
CA TYR A 112 28.56 -1.52 2.47
C TYR A 112 28.79 -0.25 1.65
N GLY A 113 28.10 -0.14 0.51
CA GLY A 113 28.18 1.00 -0.40
C GLY A 113 29.33 0.96 -1.42
N THR A 114 30.15 -0.09 -1.43
CA THR A 114 31.16 -0.29 -2.48
C THR A 114 30.56 -0.96 -3.71
N TYR A 115 31.07 -0.61 -4.89
CA TYR A 115 30.70 -1.27 -6.15
C TYR A 115 31.51 -2.56 -6.31
N GLN A 116 30.81 -3.65 -6.58
CA GLN A 116 31.37 -5.00 -6.75
C GLN A 116 30.86 -5.62 -8.04
N THR A 117 31.58 -6.62 -8.55
CA THR A 117 31.20 -7.41 -9.71
C THR A 117 30.70 -8.79 -9.30
N THR A 118 29.62 -9.25 -9.92
CA THR A 118 29.08 -10.61 -9.75
C THR A 118 28.87 -11.26 -11.11
N ASN A 119 29.02 -12.58 -11.15
CA ASN A 119 28.55 -13.38 -12.27
C ASN A 119 27.04 -13.59 -12.13
N CYS A 120 26.32 -13.32 -13.21
CA CYS A 120 24.89 -13.51 -13.31
C CYS A 120 24.57 -14.51 -14.42
N THR A 121 23.63 -15.41 -14.14
CA THR A 121 23.07 -16.35 -15.08
C THR A 121 21.60 -16.07 -15.30
N VAL A 122 21.11 -16.32 -16.51
CA VAL A 122 19.68 -16.21 -16.81
C VAL A 122 18.94 -17.40 -16.17
N LYS A 123 17.81 -17.12 -15.50
CA LYS A 123 16.97 -18.17 -14.91
C LYS A 123 16.49 -19.20 -15.96
N PRO A 124 16.20 -20.45 -15.55
CA PRO A 124 15.64 -21.44 -16.46
C PRO A 124 14.32 -20.94 -17.07
N ASN A 125 13.97 -21.45 -18.25
CA ASN A 125 12.70 -21.15 -18.95
C ASN A 125 12.53 -19.71 -19.49
N ILE A 126 13.60 -18.90 -19.54
CA ILE A 126 13.61 -17.59 -20.20
C ILE A 126 14.40 -17.67 -21.51
N THR A 127 13.82 -17.15 -22.60
CA THR A 127 14.47 -17.10 -23.93
C THR A 127 15.03 -15.71 -24.20
N CYS A 128 16.36 -15.61 -24.34
CA CYS A 128 17.07 -14.36 -24.63
C CYS A 128 18.16 -14.59 -25.68
N ILE A 129 18.63 -13.51 -26.31
CA ILE A 129 19.66 -13.53 -27.36
C ILE A 129 21.03 -13.20 -26.75
N GLY A 130 22.01 -14.08 -26.96
CA GLY A 130 23.40 -13.89 -26.52
C GLY A 130 23.84 -14.83 -25.39
N ASP A 131 24.91 -14.45 -24.70
CA ASP A 131 25.48 -15.25 -23.61
C ASP A 131 24.55 -15.28 -22.39
N ARG A 132 24.28 -16.50 -21.89
CA ARG A 132 23.43 -16.71 -20.71
C ARG A 132 24.15 -16.45 -19.39
N MET A 133 25.47 -16.25 -19.43
CA MET A 133 26.31 -15.96 -18.29
C MET A 133 27.15 -14.71 -18.59
N PHE A 134 27.06 -13.71 -17.72
CA PHE A 134 27.74 -12.43 -17.91
C PHE A 134 28.01 -11.76 -16.56
N ILE A 135 28.94 -10.81 -16.57
CA ILE A 135 29.35 -10.06 -15.38
C ILE A 135 28.46 -8.81 -15.26
N ARG A 136 27.98 -8.52 -14.05
CA ARG A 136 27.32 -7.26 -13.72
C ARG A 136 27.90 -6.60 -12.49
N HIS A 137 27.80 -5.28 -12.47
CA HIS A 137 28.15 -4.46 -11.32
C HIS A 137 26.94 -4.28 -10.41
N TYR A 138 27.17 -4.29 -9.10
CA TYR A 138 26.17 -3.99 -8.09
C TYR A 138 26.79 -3.17 -6.96
N GLU A 139 25.98 -2.38 -6.27
CA GLU A 139 26.40 -1.73 -5.03
C GLU A 139 26.15 -2.71 -3.89
N CYS A 140 27.14 -2.91 -3.02
CA CYS A 140 27.05 -3.79 -1.85
C CYS A 140 26.06 -3.22 -0.83
N ARG A 141 24.76 -3.45 -1.04
CA ARG A 141 23.64 -3.09 -0.15
C ARG A 141 22.46 -4.04 -0.34
N TYR A 142 21.69 -4.24 0.71
CA TYR A 142 20.43 -4.98 0.61
C TYR A 142 19.37 -4.18 -0.14
N CYS A 143 18.48 -4.86 -0.88
CA CYS A 143 17.43 -4.23 -1.67
C CYS A 143 16.52 -3.28 -0.84
N TYR A 144 16.24 -3.61 0.42
CA TYR A 144 15.41 -2.78 1.31
C TYR A 144 16.12 -1.52 1.82
N GLN A 145 17.45 -1.46 1.75
CA GLN A 145 18.27 -0.32 2.20
C GLN A 145 18.59 0.66 1.07
N LEU A 146 18.21 0.34 -0.17
CA LEU A 146 18.41 1.24 -1.29
C LEU A 146 17.61 2.53 -1.15
N ASN A 147 18.07 3.57 -1.83
CA ASN A 147 17.37 4.85 -1.89
C ASN A 147 15.93 4.64 -2.42
N PRO A 148 14.91 5.33 -1.89
CA PRO A 148 13.53 5.28 -2.39
C PRO A 148 13.37 5.50 -3.89
N LYS A 149 14.33 6.13 -4.57
CA LYS A 149 14.32 6.28 -6.04
C LYS A 149 14.48 4.96 -6.80
N PHE A 150 15.01 3.93 -6.15
CA PHE A 150 15.37 2.66 -6.78
C PHE A 150 14.40 1.51 -6.50
N HIS A 151 13.36 1.75 -5.71
CA HIS A 151 12.28 0.79 -5.50
C HIS A 151 10.93 1.46 -5.72
N ASN A 152 9.97 0.69 -6.23
CA ASN A 152 8.58 1.12 -6.36
C ASN A 152 7.75 0.42 -5.28
N CYS A 153 6.98 1.18 -4.53
CA CYS A 153 6.13 0.66 -3.46
C CYS A 153 4.66 0.81 -3.85
N GLN A 154 3.86 -0.22 -3.60
CA GLN A 154 2.44 -0.18 -3.92
C GLN A 154 1.71 0.84 -3.03
N PRO A 155 0.99 1.82 -3.61
CA PRO A 155 0.15 2.72 -2.83
C PRO A 155 -1.03 1.94 -2.23
N SER A 156 -1.51 2.37 -1.06
CA SER A 156 -2.70 1.80 -0.43
C SER A 156 -3.77 2.87 -0.28
N THR A 157 -5.00 2.50 -0.65
CA THR A 157 -6.22 3.30 -0.43
C THR A 157 -6.89 2.96 0.90
N ASN A 158 -6.40 1.95 1.61
CA ASN A 158 -6.96 1.48 2.89
C ASN A 158 -6.51 2.33 4.08
N CYS A 159 -5.75 3.39 3.83
CA CYS A 159 -5.29 4.32 4.84
C CYS A 159 -5.75 5.74 4.45
N ILE A 160 -5.86 6.63 5.44
CA ILE A 160 -6.27 8.02 5.23
C ILE A 160 -5.20 8.94 5.81
N ALA A 161 -4.77 9.92 5.04
CA ALA A 161 -3.84 10.94 5.46
C ALA A 161 -4.54 11.92 6.42
N LYS A 162 -4.23 11.79 7.71
CA LYS A 162 -4.67 12.71 8.77
C LYS A 162 -3.63 13.81 9.00
N THR A 163 -4.08 14.97 9.49
CA THR A 163 -3.22 16.14 9.73
C THR A 163 -2.11 15.84 10.76
N ALA A 164 -2.43 15.20 11.88
CA ALA A 164 -1.45 14.72 12.86
C ALA A 164 -2.08 13.74 13.88
N PRO A 165 -1.40 12.66 14.29
CA PRO A 165 -0.21 12.05 13.67
C PRO A 165 -0.57 11.33 12.35
N ARG A 166 0.34 11.33 11.38
CA ARG A 166 0.13 10.62 10.11
C ARG A 166 0.18 9.11 10.34
N GLN A 167 -0.84 8.40 9.87
CA GLN A 167 -0.89 6.95 9.91
C GLN A 167 0.20 6.35 9.01
N ARG A 168 0.80 5.25 9.47
CA ARG A 168 1.74 4.43 8.70
C ARG A 168 1.05 3.18 8.21
N TYR A 169 1.43 2.70 7.03
CA TYR A 169 0.95 1.45 6.47
C TYR A 169 2.13 0.63 5.94
N GLN A 170 1.99 -0.68 5.98
CA GLN A 170 2.97 -1.60 5.42
C GLN A 170 2.69 -1.75 3.91
N SER A 171 3.66 -1.39 3.08
CA SER A 171 3.57 -1.52 1.62
C SER A 171 4.50 -2.62 1.13
N LYS A 172 4.07 -3.34 0.09
CA LYS A 172 4.92 -4.24 -0.69
C LYS A 172 5.70 -3.41 -1.70
N CYS A 173 7.02 -3.43 -1.57
CA CYS A 173 7.94 -2.71 -2.43
C CYS A 173 8.74 -3.69 -3.29
N THR A 174 8.91 -3.32 -4.55
CA THR A 174 9.71 -4.06 -5.53
C THR A 174 10.86 -3.20 -6.01
N THR A 175 12.03 -3.81 -6.15
CA THR A 175 13.22 -3.14 -6.64
C THR A 175 13.13 -2.94 -8.16
N LYS A 176 13.61 -1.80 -8.70
CA LYS A 176 13.69 -1.56 -10.15
C LYS A 176 14.55 -2.62 -10.86
N GLU A 177 14.27 -2.85 -12.13
CA GLU A 177 14.85 -3.96 -12.91
C GLU A 177 16.34 -3.81 -13.21
N GLU A 178 16.77 -2.58 -13.51
CA GLU A 178 18.14 -2.22 -13.89
C GLU A 178 19.17 -2.46 -12.78
N ILE A 179 18.74 -2.29 -11.53
CA ILE A 179 19.64 -2.34 -10.38
C ILE A 179 19.70 -3.74 -9.76
N LEU A 180 20.89 -4.08 -9.30
CA LEU A 180 21.20 -5.34 -8.66
C LEU A 180 21.54 -5.08 -7.18
N CYS A 181 21.00 -5.89 -6.28
CA CYS A 181 21.08 -5.69 -4.83
C CYS A 181 21.03 -7.04 -4.12
N LEU A 182 21.52 -7.09 -2.88
CA LEU A 182 21.54 -8.31 -2.09
C LEU A 182 20.16 -8.62 -1.51
N GLY A 183 19.85 -9.91 -1.38
CA GLY A 183 18.63 -10.43 -0.75
C GLY A 183 17.40 -10.40 -1.67
N SER A 184 16.21 -10.44 -1.05
CA SER A 184 14.95 -10.44 -1.81
C SER A 184 14.67 -9.09 -2.45
N ARG A 185 14.36 -9.10 -3.75
CA ARG A 185 13.96 -7.92 -4.53
C ARG A 185 12.55 -7.41 -4.16
N VAL A 186 11.76 -8.25 -3.48
CA VAL A 186 10.43 -7.94 -2.97
C VAL A 186 10.49 -7.91 -1.44
N PHE A 187 10.14 -6.77 -0.86
CA PHE A 187 10.23 -6.54 0.58
C PHE A 187 9.10 -5.64 1.08
N TYR A 188 8.84 -5.68 2.39
CA TYR A 188 7.84 -4.85 3.03
C TYR A 188 8.47 -3.62 3.68
N LYS A 189 7.82 -2.46 3.56
CA LYS A 189 8.28 -1.19 4.14
C LYS A 189 7.14 -0.41 4.76
N ASN A 190 7.39 0.20 5.92
CA ASN A 190 6.42 1.10 6.56
C ASN A 190 6.52 2.49 5.93
N LEU A 191 5.46 2.89 5.22
CA LEU A 191 5.34 4.19 4.57
C LEU A 191 4.28 5.05 5.25
N LEU A 192 4.42 6.36 5.12
CA LEU A 192 3.40 7.31 5.55
C LEU A 192 2.23 7.26 4.57
N CYS A 193 1.00 7.23 5.08
CA CYS A 193 -0.17 7.32 4.22
C CYS A 193 -0.28 8.71 3.60
N ASN A 194 -0.51 8.76 2.29
CA ASN A 194 -0.73 9.98 1.53
C ASN A 194 -2.10 10.01 0.81
N TRP A 195 -2.95 9.01 1.06
CA TRP A 195 -4.25 8.92 0.41
C TRP A 195 -5.27 9.81 1.11
N THR A 196 -6.06 10.56 0.35
CA THR A 196 -7.11 11.47 0.86
C THR A 196 -8.43 11.17 0.16
N SER A 197 -9.56 11.41 0.82
CA SER A 197 -10.90 11.17 0.26
C SER A 197 -11.31 12.17 -0.84
N GLY A 198 -10.48 13.18 -1.14
CA GLY A 198 -10.67 14.05 -2.29
C GLY A 198 -11.43 15.35 -2.01
N TYR A 199 -11.73 15.65 -0.74
CA TYR A 199 -12.43 16.88 -0.35
C TYR A 199 -11.57 18.12 -0.62
N LYS A 200 -12.09 19.02 -1.46
CA LYS A 200 -11.43 20.29 -1.81
C LYS A 200 -11.88 21.38 -0.85
N TRP A 201 -10.92 22.06 -0.23
CA TRP A 201 -11.21 23.16 0.69
C TRP A 201 -11.94 24.32 0.00
N SER A 202 -11.50 24.68 -1.21
CA SER A 202 -12.11 25.76 -2.00
C SER A 202 -13.58 25.46 -2.35
N THR A 203 -13.88 24.22 -2.73
CA THR A 203 -15.27 23.80 -3.01
C THR A 203 -16.13 23.88 -1.75
N ALA A 204 -15.63 23.39 -0.60
CA ALA A 204 -16.35 23.50 0.67
C ALA A 204 -16.64 24.96 1.04
N LEU A 205 -15.68 25.87 0.82
CA LEU A 205 -15.86 27.30 1.03
C LEU A 205 -16.91 27.92 0.10
N ILE A 206 -16.82 27.66 -1.19
CA ILE A 206 -17.76 28.20 -2.18
C ILE A 206 -19.19 27.73 -1.85
N LEU A 207 -19.35 26.45 -1.52
CA LEU A 207 -20.64 25.88 -1.10
C LEU A 207 -21.16 26.52 0.19
N SER A 208 -20.27 26.85 1.14
CA SER A 208 -20.67 27.52 2.38
C SER A 208 -21.13 28.97 2.14
N ILE A 209 -20.49 29.70 1.23
CA ILE A 209 -20.89 31.07 0.88
C ILE A 209 -22.22 31.09 0.12
N THR A 210 -22.38 30.18 -0.85
CA THR A 210 -23.51 30.22 -1.80
C THR A 210 -24.73 29.42 -1.32
N LEU A 211 -24.52 28.29 -0.64
CA LEU A 211 -25.57 27.37 -0.18
C LEU A 211 -25.44 27.01 1.31
N GLY A 212 -24.66 27.75 2.10
CA GLY A 212 -24.48 27.46 3.54
C GLY A 212 -25.78 27.52 4.34
N GLY A 213 -26.76 28.33 3.91
CA GLY A 213 -28.05 28.47 4.59
C GLY A 213 -28.87 27.18 4.52
N PHE A 214 -28.69 26.41 3.44
CA PHE A 214 -29.30 25.10 3.25
C PHE A 214 -28.44 23.96 3.82
N GLY A 215 -27.27 24.26 4.40
CA GLY A 215 -26.35 23.27 4.99
C GLY A 215 -25.65 22.36 3.96
N VAL A 216 -25.62 22.74 2.68
CA VAL A 216 -25.02 21.93 1.59
C VAL A 216 -23.53 21.71 1.78
N ASP A 217 -22.84 22.67 2.39
CA ASP A 217 -21.44 22.56 2.80
C ASP A 217 -21.21 21.44 3.82
N ARG A 218 -22.15 21.19 4.75
CA ARG A 218 -22.07 20.06 5.70
C ARG A 218 -22.41 18.73 5.04
N PHE A 219 -23.38 18.71 4.13
CA PHE A 219 -23.65 17.51 3.31
C PHE A 219 -22.46 17.13 2.44
N TYR A 220 -21.76 18.12 1.86
CA TYR A 220 -20.54 17.89 1.08
C TYR A 220 -19.45 17.20 1.90
N LEU A 221 -19.28 17.59 3.16
CA LEU A 221 -18.28 17.01 4.07
C LEU A 221 -18.70 15.64 4.67
N GLY A 222 -19.86 15.11 4.29
CA GLY A 222 -20.43 13.86 4.83
C GLY A 222 -21.12 14.00 6.20
N LEU A 223 -21.23 15.23 6.72
CA LEU A 223 -21.87 15.56 8.00
C LEU A 223 -23.39 15.80 7.81
N TRP A 224 -24.09 14.80 7.28
CA TRP A 224 -25.50 14.92 6.88
C TRP A 224 -26.44 15.22 8.06
N LYS A 225 -26.13 14.71 9.26
CA LYS A 225 -26.93 14.95 10.47
C LYS A 225 -26.95 16.44 10.85
N GLU A 226 -25.79 17.10 10.80
CA GLU A 226 -25.68 18.54 11.07
C GLU A 226 -26.33 19.38 9.96
N GLY A 227 -26.24 18.93 8.70
CA GLY A 227 -26.91 19.58 7.57
C GLY A 227 -28.44 19.61 7.72
N ILE A 228 -29.05 18.51 8.15
CA ILE A 228 -30.50 18.43 8.41
C ILE A 228 -30.92 19.37 9.54
N GLY A 229 -30.12 19.48 10.61
CA GLY A 229 -30.40 20.40 11.72
C GLY A 229 -30.51 21.87 11.25
N LYS A 230 -29.67 22.27 10.30
CA LYS A 230 -29.71 23.62 9.72
C LYS A 230 -30.95 23.85 8.85
N LEU A 231 -31.36 22.85 8.07
CA LEU A 231 -32.56 22.91 7.23
C LEU A 231 -33.83 23.12 8.07
N PHE A 232 -33.97 22.38 9.18
CA PHE A 232 -35.12 22.55 10.08
C PHE A 232 -35.11 23.90 10.82
N SER A 233 -33.93 24.47 11.07
CA SER A 233 -33.79 25.83 11.61
C SER A 233 -33.99 26.94 10.57
N PHE A 234 -34.53 26.63 9.37
CA PHE A 234 -34.65 27.54 8.22
C PHE A 234 -33.33 28.24 7.84
N GLY A 235 -32.18 27.62 8.11
CA GLY A 235 -30.87 28.20 7.81
C GLY A 235 -30.55 29.49 8.57
N GLY A 236 -31.30 29.78 9.64
CA GLY A 236 -31.22 30.97 10.51
C GLY A 236 -30.69 32.23 9.84
N LEU A 237 -31.50 32.87 8.99
CA LEU A 237 -31.38 34.27 8.53
C LEU A 237 -29.97 34.73 8.06
N GLY A 238 -29.08 33.83 7.65
CA GLY A 238 -27.69 34.13 7.26
C GLY A 238 -26.66 34.17 8.40
N VAL A 239 -27.06 33.97 9.65
CA VAL A 239 -26.10 33.86 10.78
C VAL A 239 -25.34 32.54 10.69
N TRP A 240 -26.01 31.44 10.36
CA TRP A 240 -25.37 30.14 10.18
C TRP A 240 -24.33 30.15 9.05
N THR A 241 -24.66 30.78 7.92
CA THR A 241 -23.74 30.88 6.78
C THR A 241 -22.46 31.62 7.18
N LEU A 242 -22.57 32.72 7.93
CA LEU A 242 -21.41 33.47 8.41
C LEU A 242 -20.54 32.62 9.35
N VAL A 243 -21.15 31.89 10.27
CA VAL A 243 -20.44 30.99 11.19
C VAL A 243 -19.72 29.89 10.40
N ASP A 244 -20.41 29.20 9.50
CA ASP A 244 -19.82 28.11 8.72
C ASP A 244 -18.65 28.55 7.83
N VAL A 245 -18.78 29.71 7.18
CA VAL A 245 -17.69 30.29 6.38
C VAL A 245 -16.45 30.50 7.24
N ILE A 246 -16.60 31.03 8.46
CA ILE A 246 -15.47 31.21 9.39
C ILE A 246 -14.88 29.84 9.81
N LEU A 247 -15.72 28.85 10.11
CA LEU A 247 -15.26 27.52 10.55
C LEU A 247 -14.52 26.76 9.46
N ILE A 248 -14.96 26.86 8.20
CA ILE A 248 -14.30 26.21 7.06
C ILE A 248 -13.04 27.00 6.66
N ALA A 249 -13.11 28.33 6.65
CA ALA A 249 -11.96 29.18 6.30
C ALA A 249 -10.79 29.00 7.27
N THR A 250 -11.08 28.84 8.56
CA THR A 250 -10.07 28.56 9.60
C THR A 250 -9.59 27.10 9.61
N GLY A 251 -10.20 26.21 8.80
CA GLY A 251 -9.89 24.79 8.79
C GLY A 251 -10.28 24.05 10.08
N TYR A 252 -11.14 24.66 10.91
CA TYR A 252 -11.57 24.05 12.17
C TYR A 252 -12.50 22.85 11.94
N VAL A 253 -13.34 22.90 10.89
CA VAL A 253 -14.17 21.77 10.50
C VAL A 253 -13.60 21.10 9.26
N GLY A 254 -13.24 19.83 9.42
CA GLY A 254 -12.79 18.95 8.35
C GLY A 254 -13.88 18.00 7.83
N PRO A 255 -13.56 17.17 6.84
CA PRO A 255 -14.43 16.10 6.39
C PRO A 255 -14.66 15.04 7.49
N TYR A 256 -15.77 14.30 7.39
CA TYR A 256 -16.20 13.33 8.41
C TYR A 256 -15.17 12.21 8.68
N ASP A 257 -14.36 11.89 7.69
CA ASP A 257 -13.34 10.84 7.73
C ASP A 257 -12.02 11.31 8.36
N SER A 258 -11.97 12.56 8.84
CA SER A 258 -10.77 13.22 9.35
C SER A 258 -9.61 13.31 8.35
N SER A 259 -9.91 13.20 7.05
CA SER A 259 -8.91 13.36 5.99
C SER A 259 -8.47 14.81 5.84
N LEU A 260 -7.26 14.99 5.35
CA LEU A 260 -6.70 16.32 5.06
C LEU A 260 -7.37 16.93 3.82
N TYR A 261 -7.73 18.22 3.91
CA TYR A 261 -8.23 18.97 2.76
C TYR A 261 -7.21 19.09 1.64
N ILE A 262 -7.68 18.99 0.40
CA ILE A 262 -6.89 19.35 -0.77
C ILE A 262 -7.00 20.86 -0.97
N TYR A 263 -5.89 21.56 -0.73
CA TYR A 263 -5.75 22.98 -1.03
C TYR A 263 -5.35 23.17 -2.49
N PRO A 264 -5.91 24.17 -3.19
CA PRO A 264 -5.36 24.60 -4.47
C PRO A 264 -3.95 25.17 -4.22
N TRP A 265 -2.96 24.65 -4.94
CA TRP A 265 -1.60 25.20 -5.00
C TRP A 265 -1.53 26.30 -6.05
#